data_AF-A0A9Q0G5D3-F1
#
_entry.id   AF-A0A9Q0G5D3-F1
#
_cell.length_a   1.000
_cell.length_b   1.000
_cell.length_c   1.000
_cell.angle_alpha   90.00
_cell.angle_beta   90.00
_cell.angle_gamma   90.00
#
_symmetry.space_group_name_H-M   'P 1'
#
loop_
_entity.id
_entity.type
_entity.pdbx_description
1 polymer ?
#
loop_
_entity_poly.entity_id
_entity_poly.type
_entity_poly.pdbx_seq_one_letter_code
_entity_poly.pdbx_strand_id
1 'polypeptide(L)' 'MDPEATRTARESLDLAFHMSNILDTGLDRHTLSVLIGLCDLGLNPEALAAVVKELWREQTASPSPPPANAPSSAS' A
#
# COMPACT_ATOMS: atom_id res chain seq x y z
N MET A 1 4.24 23.32 17.34
CA MET A 1 3.72 22.79 16.07
C MET A 1 2.76 23.81 15.53
N ASP A 2 3.10 24.43 14.39
CA ASP A 2 2.25 25.44 13.76
C ASP A 2 0.92 24.80 13.32
N PRO A 3 -0.23 25.33 13.78
CA PRO A 3 -1.55 24.77 13.46
C PRO A 3 -1.84 24.88 11.96
N GLU A 4 -1.34 25.91 11.28
CA GLU A 4 -1.43 26.08 9.84
C GLU A 4 -0.66 25.00 9.08
N ALA A 5 0.59 24.72 9.46
CA ALA A 5 1.39 23.69 8.81
C ALA A 5 0.73 22.31 8.88
N THR A 6 0.09 22.00 10.01
CA THR A 6 -0.66 20.74 10.18
C THR A 6 -1.89 20.69 9.29
N ARG A 7 -2.58 21.82 9.10
CA ARG A 7 -3.74 21.93 8.21
C ARG A 7 -3.34 21.76 6.75
N THR A 8 -2.29 22.46 6.31
CA THR A 8 -1.75 22.35 4.95
C THR A 8 -1.31 20.92 4.64
N ALA A 9 -0.60 20.24 5.55
CA ALA A 9 -0.18 18.85 5.34
C ALA A 9 -1.38 17.90 5.14
N ARG A 10 -2.47 18.10 5.89
CA ARG A 10 -3.70 17.30 5.73
C ARG A 10 -4.39 17.57 4.41
N GLU A 11 -4.48 18.82 3.99
CA GLU A 11 -5.06 19.21 2.69
C GLU A 11 -4.22 18.68 1.52
N SER A 12 -2.90 18.76 1.60
CA SER A 12 -1.99 18.17 0.60
C SER A 12 -2.15 16.66 0.49
N LEU A 13 -2.27 15.97 1.63
CA LEU A 13 -2.47 14.53 1.64
C LEU A 13 -3.84 14.12 1.08
N ASP A 14 -4.88 14.90 1.37
CA ASP A 14 -6.23 14.67 0.83
C ASP A 14 -6.25 14.81 -0.70
N LEU A 15 -5.58 15.86 -1.21
CA LEU A 15 -5.42 16.08 -2.65
C LEU A 15 -4.64 14.94 -3.31
N ALA A 16 -3.53 14.51 -2.71
CA ALA A 16 -2.73 13.39 -3.22
C ALA A 16 -3.54 12.08 -3.25
N PHE A 17 -4.38 11.83 -2.24
CA PHE A 17 -5.27 10.67 -2.20
C PHE A 17 -6.34 10.72 -3.29
N HIS A 18 -6.89 11.90 -3.57
CA HIS A 18 -7.82 12.06 -4.69
C HIS A 18 -7.13 11.76 -6.03
N MET A 19 -5.91 12.25 -6.24
CA MET A 19 -5.12 11.92 -7.43
C MET A 19 -4.84 10.41 -7.54
N SER A 20 -4.50 9.76 -6.44
CA SER A 20 -4.20 8.32 -6.42
C SER A 20 -5.43 7.46 -6.74
N ASN A 21 -6.62 7.92 -6.36
CA ASN A 21 -7.90 7.29 -6.68
C ASN A 21 -8.28 7.48 -8.16
N ILE A 22 -8.04 8.67 -8.73
CA ILE A 22 -8.28 8.93 -10.17
C ILE A 22 -7.39 8.02 -11.03
N LEU A 23 -6.16 7.76 -10.59
CA LEU A 23 -5.19 6.90 -11.27
C LEU A 23 -5.37 5.41 -10.96
N ASP A 24 -6.39 5.04 -10.17
CA ASP A 24 -6.69 3.66 -9.75
C ASP A 24 -5.46 2.92 -9.18
N THR A 25 -4.66 3.61 -8.39
CA THR A 25 -3.43 3.04 -7.81
C THR A 25 -3.70 2.01 -6.70
N GLY A 26 -4.93 1.96 -6.18
CA GLY A 26 -5.34 1.10 -5.07
C GLY A 26 -4.78 1.52 -3.70
N LEU A 27 -4.04 2.61 -3.59
CA LEU A 27 -3.38 2.99 -2.33
C LEU A 27 -4.36 3.58 -1.32
N ASP A 28 -4.39 3.01 -0.11
CA ASP A 28 -5.10 3.58 1.03
C ASP A 28 -4.45 4.88 1.53
N ARG A 29 -5.27 5.73 2.15
CA ARG A 29 -4.84 7.02 2.72
C ARG A 29 -3.69 6.89 3.73
N HIS A 30 -3.68 5.82 4.51
CA HIS A 30 -2.60 5.54 5.47
C HIS A 30 -1.29 5.21 4.75
N THR A 31 -1.34 4.28 3.79
CA THR A 31 -0.19 3.88 2.97
C THR A 31 0.38 5.09 2.25
N LEU A 32 -0.46 5.90 1.61
CA LEU A 32 -0.03 7.12 0.93
C LEU A 32 0.68 8.10 1.87
N SER A 33 0.19 8.26 3.10
CA SER A 33 0.85 9.09 4.13
C SER A 33 2.26 8.60 4.46
N VAL A 34 2.43 7.29 4.60
CA VAL A 34 3.73 6.68 4.87
C VAL A 34 4.67 6.89 3.69
N LEU A 35 4.19 6.66 2.46
CA LEU A 35 4.99 6.85 1.25
C LEU A 35 5.46 8.30 1.09
N ILE A 36 4.59 9.28 1.38
CA ILE A 36 4.95 10.70 1.36
C ILE A 36 6.02 10.99 2.42
N GLY A 37 5.89 10.46 3.64
CA GLY A 37 6.90 10.62 4.68
C GLY A 37 8.24 9.98 4.33
N LEU A 38 8.22 8.83 3.64
CA LEU A 38 9.43 8.18 3.12
C LEU A 38 10.09 9.00 2.02
N CYS A 39 9.32 9.61 1.13
CA CYS A 39 9.83 10.54 0.11
C CYS A 39 10.42 11.82 0.74
N ASP A 40 9.84 12.33 1.84
CA ASP A 40 10.36 13.50 2.57
C ASP A 40 11.77 13.24 3.16
N LEU A 41 12.07 11.97 3.50
CA LEU A 41 13.40 11.53 3.91
C LEU A 41 14.42 11.42 2.76
N GLY A 42 14.03 11.75 1.53
CA GLY A 42 14.88 11.72 0.34
C GLY A 42 14.93 10.38 -0.38
N LEU A 43 14.00 9.47 -0.08
CA LEU A 43 13.89 8.20 -0.81
C LEU A 43 13.34 8.43 -2.22
N ASN A 44 13.85 7.67 -3.19
CA ASN A 44 13.39 7.74 -4.56
C ASN A 44 11.96 7.17 -4.68
N PRO A 45 10.96 7.95 -5.14
CA PRO A 45 9.59 7.46 -5.32
C PRO A 45 9.48 6.30 -6.31
N GLU A 46 10.34 6.22 -7.32
CA GLU A 46 10.33 5.13 -8.31
C GLU A 46 10.76 3.80 -7.68
N ALA A 47 11.80 3.82 -6.86
CA ALA A 47 12.26 2.64 -6.12
C ALA A 47 11.22 2.20 -5.08
N LEU A 48 10.61 3.16 -4.39
CA LEU A 48 9.54 2.90 -3.43
C LEU A 48 8.33 2.25 -4.08
N ALA A 49 7.93 2.72 -5.27
CA ALA A 49 6.84 2.12 -6.04
C ALA A 49 7.13 0.68 -6.46
N ALA A 50 8.39 0.35 -6.80
CA ALA A 50 8.78 -1.03 -7.12
C ALA A 50 8.61 -1.96 -5.91
N VAL A 51 9.08 -1.53 -4.73
CA VAL A 51 8.96 -2.28 -3.47
C VAL A 51 7.50 -2.49 -3.09
N VAL A 52 6.65 -1.45 -3.18
CA VAL A 52 5.22 -1.55 -2.87
C VAL A 52 4.52 -2.56 -3.80
N LYS A 53 4.85 -2.54 -5.10
CA LYS A 53 4.29 -3.50 -6.08
C LYS A 53 4.72 -4.93 -5.78
N GLU A 54 5.98 -5.17 -5.39
CA GLU A 54 6.42 -6.51 -5.00
C GLU A 54 5.70 -6.99 -3.72
N LEU A 55 5.61 -6.15 -2.70
CA LEU A 55 4.94 -6.49 -1.44
C LEU A 55 3.46 -6.86 -1.66
N TRP A 56 2.79 -6.17 -2.58
CA TRP A 56 1.39 -6.49 -2.95
C TRP A 56 1.28 -7.81 -3.71
N ARG A 57 2.24 -8.11 -4.59
CA ARG A 57 2.31 -9.39 -5.29
C ARG A 57 2.52 -10.54 -4.31
N GLU A 58 3.42 -10.40 -3.33
CA GLU A 58 3.66 -11.45 -2.33
C GLU A 58 2.43 -11.70 -1.43
N GLN A 59 1.74 -10.64 -1.02
CA GLN A 59 0.51 -10.74 -0.23
C GLN A 59 -0.63 -11.47 -0.98
N THR A 60 -0.74 -11.23 -2.29
CA THR A 60 -1.76 -11.87 -3.13
C THR A 60 -1.34 -13.26 -3.64
N ALA A 61 -0.03 -13.54 -3.70
CA ALA A 61 0.55 -14.79 -4.19
C ALA A 61 0.80 -15.84 -3.12
N SER A 62 0.28 -15.68 -1.89
CA SER A 62 0.25 -16.76 -0.90
C SER A 62 -1.12 -17.46 -0.88
N PRO A 63 -1.46 -18.31 -1.86
CA PRO A 63 -2.51 -19.29 -1.66
C PRO A 63 -1.94 -20.33 -0.69
N SER A 64 -2.46 -20.34 0.54
CA SER A 64 -2.37 -21.52 1.40
C SER A 64 -2.70 -22.77 0.57
N PRO A 65 -1.85 -23.80 0.53
CA PRO A 65 -2.18 -25.02 -0.20
C PRO A 65 -3.50 -25.59 0.34
N PRO A 66 -4.41 -26.08 -0.53
CA PRO A 66 -5.61 -26.75 -0.06
C PRO A 66 -5.21 -27.94 0.83
N PRO A 67 -5.93 -28.23 1.93
CA PRO A 67 -5.62 -29.38 2.76
C PRO A 67 -5.72 -30.65 1.91
N ALA A 68 -4.57 -31.25 1.62
CA ALA A 68 -4.46 -32.57 1.03
C ALA A 68 -4.88 -33.62 2.06
N ASN A 69 -6.19 -33.82 2.25
CA ASN A 69 -6.69 -35.02 2.91
C ASN A 69 -7.25 -35.97 1.84
N ALA A 70 -6.45 -37.02 1.62
CA ALA A 70 -6.61 -38.11 0.67
C ALA A 70 -7.91 -38.93 0.86
N PRO A 71 -8.33 -39.72 -0.14
CA PRO A 71 -9.53 -40.55 -0.07
C PRO A 71 -9.27 -41.78 0.81
N SER A 72 -10.01 -41.94 1.90
CA SER A 72 -10.09 -43.22 2.61
C SER A 72 -11.25 -44.04 2.05
N SER A 73 -10.93 -44.89 1.07
CA SER A 73 -11.67 -46.14 0.88
C SER A 73 -11.60 -46.95 2.18
N ALA A 74 -12.73 -47.20 2.82
CA ALA A 74 -12.88 -48.26 3.81
C ALA A 74 -14.34 -48.70 3.88
N SER A 75 -14.57 -49.87 3.27
CA SER A 75 -15.55 -50.92 3.60
C SER A 75 -17.05 -50.62 3.56
#